data_AF-A0A965V816-F1
#
_entry.id   AF-A0A965V816-F1
#
_cell.length_a   1.000
_cell.length_b   1.000
_cell.length_c   1.000
_cell.angle_alpha   90.00
_cell.angle_beta   90.00
_cell.angle_gamma   90.00
#
_symmetry.space_group_name_H-M   'P 1'
#
loop_
_entity.id
_entity.type
_entity.pdbx_description
1 polymer ?
#
loop_
_entity_poly.entity_id
_entity_poly.type
_entity_poly.pdbx_seq_one_letter_code
_entity_poly.pdbx_strand_id
1 'polypeptide(L)'
;MTSKTKKNENPSPLAKRICECGCEKEFQPGRSDQYHLNSIHYDFAYNHGPRKEKYLEENDATKAIRKNDRILEKYFKYCKKIRGDLNFIVLKADGFNEEIFTRILTSIEDEIEIKYFALYKYCYRIINQANNKYIRIHKI
;
A
#
# COMPACT_ATOMS: atom_id res chain seq x y z
N MET A 1 -4.54 -16.52 30.92
CA MET A 1 -3.75 -15.36 31.39
C MET A 1 -4.72 -14.34 31.98
N THR A 2 -4.86 -14.31 33.31
CA THR A 2 -5.76 -13.37 34.01
C THR A 2 -5.03 -12.07 34.26
N SER A 3 -5.44 -10.99 33.60
CA SER A 3 -4.89 -9.65 33.86
C SER A 3 -5.32 -9.19 35.24
N LYS A 4 -4.35 -9.13 36.17
CA LYS A 4 -4.56 -8.54 37.49
C LYS A 4 -4.87 -7.06 37.33
N THR A 5 -6.11 -6.65 37.56
CA THR A 5 -6.49 -5.24 37.71
C THR A 5 -5.75 -4.69 38.94
N LYS A 6 -4.69 -3.91 38.73
CA LYS A 6 -4.02 -3.18 39.81
C LYS A 6 -5.05 -2.28 40.47
N LYS A 7 -5.37 -2.52 41.74
CA LYS A 7 -6.16 -1.58 42.55
C LYS A 7 -5.32 -0.32 42.71
N ASN A 8 -5.78 0.79 42.15
CA ASN A 8 -5.13 2.09 42.32
C ASN A 8 -5.38 2.56 43.76
N GLU A 9 -4.31 2.79 44.51
CA GLU A 9 -4.36 3.17 45.93
C GLU A 9 -4.96 4.57 46.16
N ASN A 10 -5.02 5.40 45.10
CA ASN A 10 -5.74 6.67 45.08
C ASN A 10 -6.71 6.69 43.89
N PRO A 11 -8.01 6.41 44.09
CA PRO A 11 -8.99 6.51 43.01
C PRO A 11 -9.17 7.97 42.58
N SER A 12 -9.36 8.17 41.28
CA SER A 12 -9.77 9.48 40.74
C SER A 12 -11.07 9.93 41.45
N PRO A 13 -11.23 11.23 41.76
CA PRO A 13 -12.43 11.74 42.43
C PRO A 13 -13.71 11.63 41.57
N LEU A 14 -13.56 11.34 40.28
CA LEU A 14 -14.68 11.10 39.39
C LEU A 14 -15.34 9.76 39.73
N ALA A 15 -16.66 9.63 39.52
CA ALA A 15 -17.31 8.32 39.63
C ALA A 15 -16.93 7.43 38.44
N LYS A 16 -16.94 6.11 38.65
CA LYS A 16 -16.85 5.15 37.55
C LYS A 16 -18.05 5.29 36.61
N ARG A 17 -17.84 4.95 35.34
CA ARG A 17 -18.84 5.02 34.27
C ARG A 17 -18.84 3.73 33.45
N ILE A 18 -19.96 3.43 32.80
CA ILE A 18 -20.06 2.35 31.82
C ILE A 18 -19.67 2.94 30.44
N CYS A 19 -18.88 2.22 29.64
CA CYS A 19 -18.55 2.67 28.29
C CYS A 19 -19.79 2.79 27.40
N GLU A 20 -20.00 3.96 26.80
CA GLU A 20 -21.12 4.22 25.88
C GLU A 20 -21.01 3.51 24.54
N CYS A 21 -19.85 2.93 24.23
CA CYS A 21 -19.60 2.11 23.05
C CYS A 21 -20.41 0.80 23.00
N GLY A 22 -21.21 0.47 24.02
CA GLY A 22 -22.04 -0.74 24.10
C GLY A 22 -21.34 -2.00 24.62
N CYS A 23 -20.07 -1.91 25.02
CA CYS A 23 -19.32 -3.07 25.55
C CYS A 23 -19.57 -3.37 27.04
N GLU A 24 -20.40 -2.56 27.72
CA GLU A 24 -20.79 -2.70 29.13
C GLU A 24 -19.64 -2.69 30.15
N LYS A 25 -18.40 -2.41 29.72
CA LYS A 25 -17.25 -2.32 30.61
C LYS A 25 -17.32 -1.06 31.47
N GLU A 26 -17.23 -1.25 32.78
CA GLU A 26 -17.05 -0.18 33.75
C GLU A 26 -15.60 0.32 33.73
N PHE A 27 -15.41 1.63 33.75
CA PHE A 27 -14.09 2.26 33.79
C PHE A 27 -14.08 3.51 34.67
N GLN A 28 -12.89 3.85 35.16
CA GLN A 28 -12.64 5.06 35.92
C GLN A 28 -12.20 6.17 34.93
N PRO A 29 -13.00 7.22 34.70
CA PRO A 29 -12.61 8.28 33.78
C PRO A 29 -11.43 9.11 34.33
N GLY A 30 -10.52 9.49 33.45
CA GLY A 30 -9.43 10.42 33.75
C GLY A 30 -9.85 11.89 33.66
N ARG A 31 -10.94 12.18 32.94
CA ARG A 31 -11.51 13.52 32.75
C ARG A 31 -13.04 13.48 32.82
N SER A 32 -13.67 14.59 33.18
CA SER A 32 -15.13 14.68 33.33
C SER A 32 -15.91 14.44 32.02
N ASP A 33 -15.29 14.71 30.87
CA ASP A 33 -15.83 14.53 29.52
C ASP A 33 -15.49 13.15 28.91
N GLN A 34 -14.82 12.27 29.65
CA GLN A 34 -14.49 10.94 29.16
C GLN A 34 -15.67 9.98 29.34
N TYR A 35 -16.37 9.68 28.25
CA TYR A 35 -17.51 8.74 28.22
C TYR A 35 -17.13 7.33 27.74
N HIS A 36 -15.93 7.17 27.17
CA HIS A 36 -15.46 5.93 26.56
C HIS A 36 -14.16 5.47 27.22
N LEU A 37 -13.95 4.16 27.28
CA LEU A 37 -12.77 3.57 27.93
C LEU A 37 -11.45 4.10 27.35
N ASN A 38 -11.38 4.21 26.02
CA ASN A 38 -10.24 4.73 25.26
C ASN A 38 -10.67 5.15 23.84
N SER A 39 -9.71 5.56 23.00
CA SER A 39 -9.96 5.95 21.61
C SER A 39 -10.55 4.85 20.73
N ILE A 40 -10.18 3.58 20.96
CA ILE A 40 -10.73 2.45 20.20
C ILE A 40 -12.24 2.35 20.42
N HIS A 41 -12.67 2.54 21.66
CA HIS A 41 -14.07 2.53 22.06
C HIS A 41 -14.80 3.78 21.59
N TYR A 42 -14.15 4.96 21.64
CA TYR A 42 -14.70 6.21 21.09
C TYR A 42 -15.00 6.09 19.59
N ASP A 43 -14.02 5.58 18.83
CA ASP A 43 -14.13 5.36 17.40
C ASP A 43 -14.65 3.96 17.07
N PHE A 44 -15.55 3.39 17.89
CA PHE A 44 -15.99 2.00 17.75
C PHE A 44 -16.56 1.71 16.36
N ALA A 45 -17.44 2.58 15.86
CA ALA A 45 -18.04 2.43 14.54
C ALA A 45 -17.00 2.44 13.40
N TYR A 46 -15.92 3.22 13.55
CA TYR A 46 -14.82 3.28 12.58
C TYR A 46 -13.90 2.06 12.67
N ASN A 47 -13.60 1.60 13.89
CA ASN A 47 -12.65 0.50 14.13
C ASN A 47 -13.26 -0.89 13.92
N HIS A 48 -14.55 -1.05 14.21
CA HIS A 48 -15.27 -2.32 14.13
C HIS A 48 -16.29 -2.38 13.00
N GLY A 49 -16.59 -1.24 12.36
CA GLY A 49 -17.42 -1.22 11.16
C GLY A 49 -16.71 -1.89 9.99
N PRO A 50 -17.46 -2.50 9.06
CA PRO A 50 -16.90 -2.98 7.81
C PRO A 50 -16.27 -1.79 7.06
N ARG A 51 -14.98 -1.88 6.78
CA ARG A 51 -14.31 -0.87 5.95
C ARG A 51 -14.84 -1.00 4.53
N LYS A 52 -15.23 0.11 3.91
CA LYS A 52 -15.52 0.14 2.48
C LYS A 52 -14.27 -0.31 1.73
N GLU A 53 -14.38 -1.40 0.98
CA GLU A 53 -13.27 -1.84 0.15
C GLU A 53 -12.97 -0.76 -0.90
N LYS A 54 -11.76 -0.22 -0.81
CA LYS A 54 -11.28 0.73 -1.80
C LYS A 54 -11.12 -0.04 -3.11
N TYR A 55 -11.84 0.39 -4.15
CA TYR A 55 -11.82 -0.23 -5.47
C TYR A 55 -12.55 -1.59 -5.59
N LEU A 56 -13.66 -1.76 -4.86
CA LEU A 56 -14.54 -2.93 -4.97
C LEU A 56 -14.93 -3.24 -6.43
N GLU A 57 -15.21 -2.20 -7.21
CA GLU A 57 -15.62 -2.31 -8.63
C GLU A 57 -14.43 -2.35 -9.62
N GLU A 58 -13.20 -2.17 -9.15
CA GLU A 58 -12.05 -2.14 -10.05
C GLU A 58 -11.64 -3.57 -10.42
N ASN A 59 -11.65 -3.83 -11.73
CA ASN A 59 -11.16 -5.08 -12.31
C ASN A 59 -9.70 -5.34 -11.86
N ASP A 60 -9.40 -6.58 -11.48
CA ASP A 60 -8.09 -6.99 -10.99
C ASP A 60 -6.96 -6.73 -12.01
N ALA A 61 -7.28 -6.78 -13.31
CA ALA A 61 -6.36 -6.36 -14.37
C ALA A 61 -5.91 -4.90 -14.20
N THR A 62 -6.84 -3.99 -13.93
CA THR A 62 -6.55 -2.56 -13.74
C THR A 62 -5.76 -2.32 -12.45
N LYS A 63 -6.08 -3.05 -11.37
CA LYS A 63 -5.31 -3.00 -10.12
C LYS A 63 -3.85 -3.40 -10.37
N ALA A 64 -3.63 -4.47 -11.13
CA ALA A 64 -2.31 -4.95 -11.45
C ALA A 64 -1.52 -3.99 -12.35
N ILE A 65 -2.16 -3.41 -13.37
CA ILE A 65 -1.55 -2.35 -14.21
C ILE A 65 -1.16 -1.14 -13.35
N ARG A 66 -2.03 -0.67 -12.45
CA ARG A 66 -1.74 0.46 -11.56
C ARG A 66 -0.58 0.15 -10.61
N LYS A 67 -0.48 -1.09 -10.11
CA LYS A 67 0.66 -1.53 -9.29
C LYS A 67 1.96 -1.43 -10.10
N ASN A 68 1.98 -1.96 -11.32
CA ASN A 68 3.13 -1.86 -12.21
C ASN A 68 3.49 -0.40 -12.51
N ASP A 69 2.52 0.47 -12.82
CA ASP A 69 2.75 1.90 -13.08
C ASP A 69 3.41 2.60 -11.88
N ARG A 70 2.97 2.31 -10.65
CA ARG A 70 3.58 2.87 -9.42
C ARG A 70 5.02 2.40 -9.23
N ILE A 71 5.29 1.12 -9.51
CA ILE A 71 6.65 0.57 -9.42
C ILE A 71 7.54 1.24 -10.46
N LEU A 72 7.10 1.31 -11.71
CA LEU A 72 7.88 1.97 -12.78
C LEU A 72 8.09 3.46 -12.48
N GLU A 73 7.11 4.15 -11.91
CA GLU A 73 7.27 5.55 -11.48
C GLU A 73 8.38 5.71 -10.43
N LYS A 74 8.38 4.88 -9.39
CA LYS A 74 9.40 4.88 -8.32
C LYS A 74 10.80 4.74 -8.93
N TYR A 75 10.96 3.74 -9.79
CA TYR A 75 12.26 3.40 -10.38
C TYR A 75 12.68 4.35 -11.52
N PHE A 76 11.74 4.89 -12.29
CA PHE A 76 12.02 5.92 -13.28
C PHE A 76 12.56 7.20 -12.63
N LYS A 77 11.96 7.63 -11.52
CA LYS A 77 12.44 8.77 -10.72
C LYS A 77 13.85 8.53 -10.16
N TYR A 78 14.14 7.28 -9.77
CA TYR A 78 15.48 6.88 -9.32
C TYR A 78 16.50 6.88 -10.48
N CYS A 79 16.16 6.28 -11.62
CA CYS A 79 17.03 6.22 -12.80
C CYS A 79 17.35 7.58 -13.41
N LYS A 80 16.45 8.55 -13.33
CA LYS A 80 16.77 9.93 -13.73
C LYS A 80 17.98 10.50 -13.00
N LYS A 81 18.24 10.05 -11.76
CA LYS A 81 19.39 10.51 -10.97
C LYS A 81 20.69 9.77 -11.32
N ILE A 82 20.61 8.48 -11.68
CA ILE A 82 21.78 7.60 -11.80
C ILE A 82 22.13 7.27 -13.27
N ARG A 83 21.24 7.56 -14.23
CA ARG A 83 21.40 7.28 -15.68
C ARG A 83 21.88 5.85 -15.96
N GLY A 84 21.02 4.87 -15.70
CA GLY A 84 21.32 3.47 -16.00
C GLY A 84 20.08 2.60 -16.14
N ASP A 85 20.27 1.43 -16.75
CA ASP A 85 19.26 0.37 -16.81
C ASP A 85 19.17 -0.33 -15.45
N LEU A 86 17.96 -0.64 -15.00
CA LEU A 86 17.74 -1.27 -13.69
C LEU A 86 17.82 -2.77 -13.79
N ASN A 87 18.40 -3.42 -12.77
CA ASN A 87 18.31 -4.86 -12.66
C ASN A 87 16.84 -5.26 -12.40
N PHE A 88 16.31 -6.13 -13.26
CA PHE A 88 14.93 -6.56 -13.25
C PHE A 88 14.51 -7.27 -11.95
N ILE A 89 15.45 -7.94 -11.27
CA ILE A 89 15.21 -8.63 -10.00
C ILE A 89 14.68 -7.66 -8.93
N VAL A 90 15.18 -6.42 -8.94
CA VAL A 90 14.78 -5.39 -7.97
C VAL A 90 13.30 -5.03 -8.14
N LEU A 91 12.81 -4.96 -9.37
CA LEU A 91 11.38 -4.69 -9.63
C LEU A 91 10.51 -5.89 -9.27
N LYS A 92 10.97 -7.11 -9.58
CA LYS A 92 10.26 -8.35 -9.20
C LYS A 92 10.11 -8.49 -7.69
N ALA A 93 11.13 -8.10 -6.91
CA ALA A 93 11.07 -8.08 -5.45
C ALA A 93 9.99 -7.13 -4.90
N ASP A 94 9.76 -5.98 -5.57
CA ASP A 94 8.66 -5.06 -5.27
C ASP A 94 7.29 -5.54 -5.82
N GLY A 95 7.25 -6.72 -6.45
CA GLY A 95 6.06 -7.36 -6.95
C GLY A 95 5.58 -6.85 -8.32
N PHE A 96 6.51 -6.41 -9.17
CA PHE A 96 6.27 -6.11 -10.59
C PHE A 96 5.93 -7.38 -11.38
N ASN A 97 4.92 -7.32 -12.24
CA ASN A 97 4.56 -8.41 -13.13
C ASN A 97 4.77 -8.03 -14.61
N GLU A 98 5.75 -8.64 -15.28
CA GLU A 98 6.10 -8.35 -16.67
C GLU A 98 5.08 -8.83 -17.71
N GLU A 99 4.19 -9.75 -17.33
CA GLU A 99 3.12 -10.27 -18.19
C GLU A 99 1.93 -9.31 -18.28
N ILE A 100 1.90 -8.29 -17.41
CA ILE A 100 0.78 -7.35 -17.30
C ILE A 100 1.16 -6.04 -17.99
N PHE A 101 0.61 -5.85 -19.19
CA PHE A 101 0.75 -4.66 -20.01
C PHE A 101 -0.53 -4.41 -20.83
N THR A 102 -0.70 -3.19 -21.35
CA THR A 102 -1.88 -2.80 -22.13
C THR A 102 -1.70 -3.02 -23.62
N ARG A 103 -0.49 -2.77 -24.14
CA ARG A 103 -0.15 -2.97 -25.56
C ARG A 103 1.35 -3.14 -25.74
N ILE A 104 1.73 -3.71 -26.87
CA ILE A 104 3.12 -3.76 -27.33
C ILE A 104 3.32 -2.62 -28.34
N LEU A 105 4.37 -1.85 -28.15
CA LEU A 105 4.82 -0.81 -29.06
C LEU A 105 6.10 -1.32 -29.75
N THR A 106 6.13 -1.20 -31.07
CA THR A 106 7.30 -1.57 -31.86
C THR A 106 7.97 -0.32 -32.40
N SER A 107 9.29 -0.26 -32.31
CA SER A 107 10.12 0.76 -32.92
C SER A 107 11.23 0.08 -33.72
N ILE A 108 11.66 0.69 -34.83
CA ILE A 108 12.79 0.23 -35.63
C ILE A 108 13.93 1.21 -35.35
N GLU A 109 15.00 0.74 -34.72
CA GLU A 109 16.25 1.48 -34.55
C GLU A 109 17.34 0.66 -35.21
N ASP A 110 18.12 1.26 -36.12
CA ASP A 110 19.26 0.60 -36.80
C ASP A 110 18.91 -0.76 -37.42
N GLU A 111 17.77 -0.84 -38.13
CA GLU A 111 17.23 -2.06 -38.77
C GLU A 111 16.83 -3.18 -37.79
N ILE A 112 16.88 -2.91 -36.48
CA ILE A 112 16.50 -3.85 -35.42
C ILE A 112 15.12 -3.50 -34.89
N GLU A 113 14.24 -4.50 -34.87
CA GLU A 113 12.93 -4.38 -34.24
C GLU A 113 13.05 -4.36 -32.70
N ILE A 114 12.65 -3.26 -32.08
CA ILE A 114 12.64 -3.08 -30.64
C ILE A 114 11.20 -3.06 -30.13
N LYS A 115 10.93 -3.95 -29.16
CA LYS A 115 9.63 -4.07 -28.51
C LYS A 115 9.63 -3.40 -27.15
N TYR A 116 8.63 -2.55 -26.94
CA TYR A 116 8.31 -1.92 -25.67
C TYR A 116 6.94 -2.41 -25.19
N PHE A 117 6.85 -2.75 -23.90
CA PHE A 117 5.61 -3.12 -23.25
C PHE A 117 5.04 -1.89 -22.56
N ALA A 118 3.85 -1.46 -22.96
CA ALA A 118 3.23 -0.24 -22.45
C ALA A 118 2.26 -0.53 -21.30
N LEU A 119 2.24 0.37 -20.32
CA LEU A 119 1.20 0.53 -19.31
C LEU A 119 0.43 1.83 -19.61
N TYR A 120 -0.31 2.38 -18.64
CA TYR A 120 -1.01 3.64 -18.86
C TYR A 120 -0.09 4.85 -18.82
N LYS A 121 0.97 4.85 -18.01
CA LYS A 121 1.85 6.03 -17.82
C LYS A 121 3.29 5.81 -18.28
N TYR A 122 3.72 4.57 -18.37
CA TYR A 122 5.09 4.20 -18.70
C TYR A 122 5.10 3.08 -19.72
N CYS A 123 6.18 2.96 -20.48
CA CYS A 123 6.53 1.74 -21.18
C CYS A 123 7.92 1.27 -20.74
N TYR A 124 8.18 0.00 -20.95
CA TYR A 124 9.46 -0.59 -20.62
C TYR A 124 9.93 -1.57 -21.68
N ARG A 125 11.25 -1.75 -21.76
CA ARG A 125 11.91 -2.79 -22.54
C ARG A 125 12.75 -3.65 -21.60
N ILE A 126 12.74 -4.96 -21.84
CA ILE A 126 13.64 -5.90 -21.17
C ILE A 126 14.88 -6.08 -22.04
N ILE A 127 16.05 -5.96 -21.42
CA ILE A 127 17.35 -6.12 -22.04
C ILE A 127 18.04 -7.29 -21.35
N ASN A 128 18.30 -8.36 -22.10
CA ASN A 128 19.04 -9.52 -21.59
C ASN A 128 20.53 -9.29 -21.84
N GLN A 129 21.35 -9.32 -20.79
CA GLN A 129 22.80 -9.23 -20.88
C GLN A 129 23.45 -10.38 -20.10
N ALA A 130 24.08 -11.30 -20.81
CA ALA A 130 24.59 -12.56 -20.26
C ALA A 130 23.51 -13.30 -19.44
N ASN A 131 23.69 -13.41 -18.12
CA ASN A 131 22.75 -14.06 -17.21
C ASN A 131 21.81 -13.10 -16.49
N ASN A 132 21.92 -11.79 -16.74
CA ASN A 132 21.13 -10.78 -16.07
C ASN A 132 20.05 -10.21 -16.99
N LYS A 133 18.90 -9.90 -16.40
CA LYS A 133 17.82 -9.15 -17.05
C LYS A 133 17.83 -7.73 -16.52
N TYR A 134 17.81 -6.77 -17.44
CA TYR A 134 17.69 -5.35 -17.14
C TYR A 134 16.40 -4.81 -17.72
N ILE A 135 15.91 -3.72 -17.14
CA ILE A 135 14.72 -3.02 -17.60
C ILE A 135 15.06 -1.56 -17.86
N ARG A 136 14.68 -1.09 -19.04
CA ARG A 136 14.73 0.32 -19.42
C ARG A 136 13.32 0.87 -19.40
N ILE A 137 13.11 1.98 -18.70
CA ILE A 137 11.78 2.56 -18.44
C ILE A 137 11.69 3.92 -19.14
N HIS A 138 10.61 4.12 -19.88
CA HIS A 138 10.27 5.37 -20.55
C HIS A 138 8.89 5.85 -20.09
N LYS A 139 8.71 7.16 -20.04
CA LYS A 139 7.41 7.77 -19.75
C LYS A 139 6.66 7.98 -21.07
N ILE A 140 5.37 7.65 -21.08
CA ILE A 140 4.45 7.92 -22.19
C ILE A 140 3.79 9.28 -21.97
#